data_AF-W1Y6B7-F1
#
_entry.id   AF-W1Y6B7-F1
#
_cell.length_a   1.000
_cell.length_b   1.000
_cell.length_c   1.000
_cell.angle_alpha   90.00
_cell.angle_beta   90.00
_cell.angle_gamma   90.00
#
_symmetry.space_group_name_H-M   'P 1'
#
loop_
_entity.id
_entity.type
_entity.pdbx_description
1 polymer ?
#
loop_
_entity_poly.entity_id
_entity_poly.type
_entity_poly.pdbx_seq_one_letter_code
_entity_poly.pdbx_strand_id
1 'polypeptide(L)'
;DTTSRKGALEQQLAEVHRGGARILIGTQMLAKGHHFPDVTLVALLDVDGALFSADFRSAERFAQLYTQVAGRAGRAGKQGEVVLQTHHPEHPLLQTLLYKGYDAFAEQALAERRMIDRKS
;
A
#
# COMPACT_ATOMS: atom_id res chain seq x y z
N ASP A 1 22.44 16.09 -11.39
CA ASP A 1 22.45 14.62 -11.29
C ASP A 1 21.08 13.98 -11.00
N THR A 2 19.98 14.64 -11.33
CA THR A 2 18.59 14.19 -11.08
C THR A 2 17.86 13.80 -12.37
N THR A 3 18.30 14.33 -13.52
CA THR A 3 17.76 14.06 -14.86
C THR A 3 18.06 12.64 -15.34
N SER A 4 19.24 12.10 -15.03
CA SER A 4 19.65 10.73 -15.40
C SER A 4 18.77 9.65 -14.75
N ARG A 5 18.49 9.78 -13.43
CA ARG A 5 17.60 8.85 -12.71
C ARG A 5 16.15 8.90 -13.18
N LYS A 6 15.67 10.07 -13.58
CA LYS A 6 14.30 10.24 -14.09
C LYS A 6 14.12 9.54 -15.45
N GLY A 7 15.09 9.68 -16.35
CA GLY A 7 15.09 8.96 -17.64
C GLY A 7 15.25 7.44 -17.48
N ALA A 8 16.08 6.99 -16.54
CA ALA A 8 16.23 5.56 -16.24
C ALA A 8 14.92 4.94 -15.71
N LEU A 9 14.20 5.64 -14.84
CA LEU A 9 12.88 5.21 -14.37
C LEU A 9 11.88 5.15 -15.53
N GLU A 10 11.81 6.18 -16.37
CA GLU A 10 10.93 6.20 -17.54
C GLU A 10 11.22 5.06 -18.52
N GLN A 11 12.50 4.72 -18.73
CA GLN A 11 12.89 3.55 -19.53
C GLN A 11 12.45 2.24 -18.88
N GLN A 12 12.70 2.05 -17.58
CA GLN A 12 12.24 0.85 -16.85
C GLN A 12 10.71 0.72 -16.90
N LEU A 13 9.97 1.83 -16.77
CA LEU A 13 8.51 1.86 -16.89
C LEU A 13 8.06 1.52 -18.31
N ALA A 14 8.70 2.09 -19.34
CA ALA A 14 8.39 1.80 -20.73
C ALA A 14 8.65 0.32 -21.08
N GLU A 15 9.65 -0.30 -20.46
CA GLU A 15 9.87 -1.73 -20.61
C GLU A 15 8.82 -2.59 -19.90
N VAL A 16 8.29 -2.14 -18.75
CA VAL A 16 7.16 -2.82 -18.07
C VAL A 16 5.93 -2.83 -18.95
N HIS A 17 5.65 -1.73 -19.66
CA HIS A 17 4.53 -1.63 -20.59
C HIS A 17 4.69 -2.48 -21.87
N ARG A 18 5.88 -3.01 -22.17
CA ARG A 18 6.08 -3.94 -23.30
C ARG A 18 5.62 -5.38 -23.02
N GLY A 19 5.21 -5.69 -21.79
CA GLY A 19 4.73 -7.01 -21.39
C GLY A 19 5.83 -7.98 -20.91
N GLY A 20 5.41 -9.19 -20.56
CA GLY A 20 6.23 -10.22 -19.91
C GLY A 20 6.06 -10.26 -18.39
N ALA A 21 6.32 -11.42 -17.77
CA ALA A 21 6.27 -11.56 -16.32
C ALA A 21 7.43 -10.77 -15.69
N ARG A 22 7.12 -9.73 -14.92
CA ARG A 22 8.12 -8.88 -14.24
C ARG A 22 7.71 -8.65 -12.79
N ILE A 23 8.70 -8.62 -11.90
CA ILE A 23 8.52 -8.27 -10.49
C ILE A 23 8.96 -6.81 -10.31
N LEU A 24 8.05 -5.98 -9.83
CA LEU A 24 8.34 -4.58 -9.48
C LEU A 24 8.45 -4.47 -7.96
N ILE A 25 9.63 -4.09 -7.47
CA ILE A 25 9.89 -3.88 -6.06
C ILE A 25 10.00 -2.37 -5.82
N GLY A 26 9.22 -1.84 -4.90
CA GLY A 26 9.31 -0.44 -4.51
C GLY A 26 8.59 -0.18 -3.19
N THR A 27 8.93 0.94 -2.57
CA THR A 27 8.41 1.32 -1.25
C THR A 27 7.15 2.20 -1.39
N GLN A 28 7.32 3.43 -1.90
CA GLN A 28 6.23 4.40 -2.04
C GLN A 28 6.09 4.98 -3.45
N MET A 29 7.17 5.02 -4.22
CA MET A 29 7.22 5.74 -5.50
C MET A 29 6.44 5.06 -6.63
N LEU A 30 6.27 3.73 -6.60
CA LEU A 30 5.56 3.02 -7.66
C LEU A 30 4.07 3.39 -7.70
N ALA A 31 3.46 3.75 -6.57
CA ALA A 31 2.02 3.96 -6.50
C ALA A 31 1.57 5.39 -6.90
N LYS A 32 2.45 6.40 -6.79
CA LYS A 32 2.11 7.80 -7.09
C LYS A 32 2.50 8.19 -8.51
N GLY A 33 1.51 8.53 -9.35
CA GLY A 33 1.72 9.11 -10.68
C GLY A 33 1.92 8.14 -11.84
N HIS A 34 2.05 6.83 -11.57
CA HIS A 34 2.23 5.82 -12.60
C HIS A 34 1.09 4.79 -12.57
N HIS A 35 0.50 4.54 -13.75
CA HIS A 35 -0.53 3.51 -13.95
C HIS A 35 0.11 2.28 -14.59
N PHE A 36 -0.09 1.12 -13.95
CA PHE A 36 0.41 -0.17 -14.41
C PHE A 36 -0.77 -1.06 -14.80
N PRO A 37 -1.26 -0.99 -16.05
CA PRO A 37 -2.47 -1.69 -16.48
C PRO A 37 -2.33 -3.21 -16.50
N ASP A 38 -1.10 -3.73 -16.52
CA ASP A 38 -0.81 -5.16 -16.52
C ASP A 38 -0.43 -5.73 -15.15
N VAL A 39 -0.44 -4.90 -14.09
CA VAL A 39 -0.22 -5.38 -12.73
C VAL A 39 -1.50 -5.99 -12.19
N THR A 40 -1.54 -7.31 -12.11
CA THR A 40 -2.65 -8.10 -11.56
C THR A 40 -2.37 -8.66 -10.16
N LEU A 41 -1.15 -8.48 -9.63
CA LEU A 41 -0.78 -8.91 -8.29
C LEU A 41 0.02 -7.82 -7.58
N VAL A 42 -0.40 -7.46 -6.36
CA VAL A 42 0.34 -6.56 -5.47
C VAL A 42 0.59 -7.28 -4.15
N ALA A 43 1.86 -7.35 -3.73
CA ALA A 43 2.24 -7.89 -2.45
C ALA A 43 2.71 -6.76 -1.50
N LEU A 44 2.11 -6.69 -0.31
CA LEU A 44 2.51 -5.81 0.78
C LEU A 44 3.23 -6.66 1.84
N LEU A 45 4.57 -6.57 1.88
CA LEU A 45 5.41 -7.48 2.68
C LEU A 45 5.66 -7.03 4.12
N ASP A 46 5.52 -5.73 4.41
CA ASP A 46 5.84 -5.13 5.71
C ASP A 46 4.60 -4.49 6.33
N VAL A 47 3.59 -5.31 6.62
CA VAL A 47 2.38 -4.86 7.32
C VAL A 47 2.66 -4.65 8.80
N ASP A 48 3.49 -5.51 9.40
CA ASP A 48 3.81 -5.46 10.83
C ASP A 48 4.57 -4.19 11.18
N GLY A 49 5.57 -3.80 10.38
CA GLY A 49 6.32 -2.56 10.60
C GLY A 49 5.43 -1.32 10.53
N ALA A 50 4.36 -1.36 9.73
CA ALA A 50 3.38 -0.27 9.68
C ALA A 50 2.44 -0.25 10.88
N LEU A 51 1.95 -1.42 11.34
CA LEU A 51 1.01 -1.54 12.45
C LEU A 51 1.65 -1.27 13.82
N PHE A 52 2.88 -1.72 14.04
CA PHE A 52 3.59 -1.59 15.32
C PHE A 52 4.59 -0.43 15.35
N SER A 53 4.55 0.45 14.35
CA SER A 53 5.41 1.63 14.30
C SER A 53 5.12 2.56 15.48
N ALA A 54 6.18 3.14 16.05
CA ALA A 54 6.04 4.24 17.02
C ALA A 54 5.45 5.52 16.38
N ASP A 55 5.49 5.64 15.05
CA ASP A 55 4.82 6.70 14.30
C ASP A 55 3.40 6.23 13.90
N PHE A 56 2.37 6.78 14.54
CA PHE A 56 0.96 6.49 14.21
C PHE A 56 0.62 6.75 12.73
N ARG A 57 1.39 7.63 12.06
CA ARG A 57 1.21 7.90 10.63
C ARG A 57 1.63 6.71 9.76
N SER A 58 2.41 5.76 10.27
CA SER A 58 2.79 4.56 9.52
C SER A 58 1.59 3.67 9.22
N ALA A 59 0.73 3.43 10.20
CA ALA A 59 -0.50 2.68 10.02
C ALA A 59 -1.45 3.38 9.01
N GLU A 60 -1.55 4.71 9.09
CA GLU A 60 -2.35 5.51 8.15
C GLU A 60 -1.78 5.45 6.72
N ARG A 61 -0.47 5.62 6.55
CA ARG A 61 0.20 5.50 5.25
C ARG A 61 -0.01 4.12 4.63
N PHE A 62 0.05 3.07 5.44
CA PHE A 62 -0.26 1.70 5.02
C PHE A 62 -1.71 1.57 4.55
N ALA A 63 -2.68 2.08 5.31
CA ALA A 63 -4.09 2.03 4.94
C ALA A 63 -4.38 2.78 3.63
N GLN A 64 -3.73 3.93 3.42
CA GLN A 64 -3.81 4.67 2.15
C GLN A 64 -3.20 3.90 0.98
N LEU A 65 -2.04 3.28 1.18
CA LEU A 65 -1.38 2.45 0.16
C LEU A 65 -2.26 1.25 -0.20
N TYR A 66 -2.75 0.51 0.79
CA TYR A 66 -3.66 -0.62 0.61
C TYR A 66 -4.89 -0.21 -0.20
N THR A 67 -5.57 0.86 0.20
CA THR A 67 -6.77 1.36 -0.49
C THR A 67 -6.46 1.74 -1.94
N GLN A 68 -5.31 2.37 -2.18
CA GLN A 68 -4.88 2.76 -3.51
C GLN A 68 -4.59 1.54 -4.41
N VAL A 69 -3.95 0.50 -3.89
CA VAL A 69 -3.59 -0.69 -4.68
C VAL A 69 -4.78 -1.63 -4.87
N ALA A 70 -5.60 -1.83 -3.84
CA ALA A 70 -6.83 -2.62 -3.93
C ALA A 70 -7.82 -2.02 -4.96
N GLY A 71 -7.93 -0.69 -5.01
CA GLY A 71 -8.76 0.01 -6.00
C GLY A 71 -8.18 0.04 -7.42
N ARG A 72 -6.91 -0.36 -7.62
CA ARG A 72 -6.23 -0.42 -8.92
C ARG A 72 -6.18 -1.83 -9.49
N ALA A 73 -6.00 -2.83 -8.63
CA ALA A 73 -5.92 -4.24 -9.02
C ALA A 73 -7.18 -4.68 -9.81
N GLY A 74 -8.35 -4.10 -9.55
CA GLY A 74 -9.60 -4.43 -10.25
C GLY A 74 -9.96 -3.59 -11.48
N ARG A 75 -9.08 -2.73 -12.02
CA ARG A 75 -9.40 -1.89 -13.19
C ARG A 75 -9.06 -2.59 -14.51
N ALA A 76 -9.86 -2.33 -15.54
CA ALA A 76 -9.74 -2.87 -16.91
C ALA A 76 -10.13 -4.35 -17.12
N GLY A 77 -11.06 -4.88 -16.31
CA GLY A 77 -11.67 -6.20 -16.54
C GLY A 77 -10.79 -7.40 -16.19
N LYS A 78 -9.58 -7.16 -15.66
CA LYS A 78 -8.72 -8.18 -15.06
C LYS A 78 -8.96 -8.21 -13.55
N GLN A 79 -9.12 -9.41 -12.98
CA GLN A 79 -9.12 -9.57 -11.53
C GLN A 79 -7.70 -9.35 -11.03
N GLY A 80 -7.52 -8.38 -10.14
CA GLY A 80 -6.25 -8.19 -9.47
C GLY A 80 -6.33 -8.62 -8.02
N GLU A 81 -5.23 -9.16 -7.54
CA GLU A 81 -5.06 -9.72 -6.21
C GLU A 81 -4.13 -8.84 -5.38
N VAL A 82 -4.48 -8.67 -4.10
CA VAL A 82 -3.62 -8.02 -3.11
C VAL A 82 -3.30 -9.03 -2.02
N VAL A 83 -2.02 -9.33 -1.86
CA VAL A 83 -1.49 -10.24 -0.83
C VAL A 83 -0.84 -9.40 0.25
N LEU A 84 -1.19 -9.68 1.50
CA LEU A 84 -0.61 -9.03 2.67
C LEU A 84 0.18 -10.07 3.46
N GLN A 85 1.45 -9.78 3.75
CA GLN A 85 2.27 -10.58 4.65
C GLN A 85 2.32 -9.89 6.02
N THR A 86 1.85 -10.59 7.04
CA THR A 86 1.85 -10.14 8.43
C THR A 86 1.99 -11.34 9.34
N HIS A 87 2.65 -11.16 10.49
CA HIS A 87 2.65 -12.13 11.58
C HIS A 87 1.39 -12.05 12.45
N HIS A 88 0.57 -11.01 12.26
CA HIS A 88 -0.61 -10.70 13.07
C HIS A 88 -1.85 -10.47 12.19
N PRO A 89 -2.32 -11.49 11.44
CA PRO A 89 -3.49 -11.35 10.58
C PRO A 89 -4.75 -10.97 11.36
N GLU A 90 -4.87 -11.40 12.63
CA GLU A 90 -5.95 -11.06 13.54
C GLU A 90 -5.89 -9.65 14.15
N HIS A 91 -4.90 -8.83 13.79
CA HIS A 91 -4.76 -7.49 14.37
C HIS A 91 -6.03 -6.63 14.15
N PRO A 92 -6.64 -6.03 15.19
CA PRO A 92 -7.93 -5.35 15.06
C PRO A 92 -7.98 -4.25 13.99
N LEU A 93 -6.96 -3.39 13.92
CA LEU A 93 -6.90 -2.36 12.88
C LEU A 93 -6.78 -2.95 11.47
N LEU A 94 -6.06 -4.06 11.31
CA LEU A 94 -5.91 -4.71 10.01
C LEU A 94 -7.24 -5.32 9.57
N GLN A 95 -7.91 -6.03 10.46
CA GLN A 95 -9.25 -6.59 10.23
C GLN A 95 -10.26 -5.48 9.87
N THR A 96 -10.26 -4.36 10.61
CA THR A 96 -11.13 -3.22 10.28
C THR A 96 -10.83 -2.67 8.88
N LEU A 97 -9.55 -2.48 8.51
CA LEU A 97 -9.18 -2.02 7.18
C LEU A 97 -9.64 -2.97 6.07
N LEU A 98 -9.42 -4.28 6.24
CA LEU A 98 -9.72 -5.29 5.24
C LEU A 98 -11.23 -5.50 5.03
N TYR A 99 -12.01 -5.49 6.11
CA TYR A 99 -13.44 -5.86 6.06
C TYR A 99 -14.41 -4.68 6.14
N LYS A 100 -13.99 -3.54 6.70
CA LYS A 100 -14.84 -2.35 6.88
C LYS A 100 -14.34 -1.12 6.10
N GLY A 101 -13.14 -1.18 5.53
CA GLY A 101 -12.58 -0.14 4.69
C GLY A 101 -11.88 0.98 5.45
N TYR A 102 -11.41 1.97 4.69
CA TYR A 102 -10.52 3.04 5.18
C TYR A 102 -11.17 3.94 6.24
N ASP A 103 -12.44 4.32 6.06
CA ASP A 103 -13.09 5.26 6.97
C ASP A 103 -13.24 4.67 8.38
N ALA A 104 -13.68 3.41 8.48
CA ALA A 104 -13.78 2.69 9.74
C ALA A 104 -12.40 2.50 10.42
N PHE A 105 -11.36 2.25 9.61
CA PHE A 105 -9.98 2.18 10.11
C PHE A 105 -9.54 3.54 10.69
N ALA A 106 -9.80 4.64 9.98
CA ALA A 106 -9.39 5.98 10.37
C ALA A 106 -10.07 6.39 11.69
N GLU A 107 -11.35 6.10 11.85
CA GLU A 107 -12.08 6.34 13.11
C GLU A 107 -11.44 5.58 14.29
N GLN A 108 -11.14 4.29 14.10
CA GLN A 108 -10.51 3.47 15.13
C GLN A 108 -9.11 3.98 15.49
N ALA A 109 -8.27 4.27 14.50
CA ALA A 109 -6.92 4.77 14.70
C ALA A 109 -6.91 6.14 15.41
N LEU A 110 -7.84 7.03 15.08
CA LEU A 110 -8.02 8.31 15.76
C LEU A 110 -8.46 8.14 17.21
N ALA A 111 -9.33 7.17 17.51
CA ALA A 111 -9.75 6.88 18.87
C ALA A 111 -8.58 6.35 19.73
N GLU A 112 -7.77 5.43 19.19
CA GLU A 112 -6.58 4.91 19.87
C GLU A 112 -5.58 6.04 20.19
N ARG A 113 -5.34 6.94 19.23
CA ARG A 113 -4.49 8.11 19.42
C ARG A 113 -4.96 9.01 20.56
N ARG A 114 -6.26 9.35 20.60
CA ARG A 114 -6.84 10.18 21.67
C ARG A 114 -6.69 9.54 23.06
N MET A 115 -6.67 8.21 23.14
CA MET A 115 -6.47 7.50 24.41
C MET A 115 -5.02 7.56 24.89
N ILE A 116 -4.04 7.51 23.97
CA ILE A 116 -2.61 7.64 24.30
C ILE A 116 -2.32 9.06 24.79
N ASP A 117 -2.78 10.08 24.06
CA ASP A 117 -2.57 11.49 24.42
C ASP A 117 -3.16 11.87 25.78
N ARG A 118 -4.17 11.12 26.28
CA ARG A 118 -4.79 11.37 27.59
C ARG A 118 -4.09 10.66 28.75
N LYS A 119 -3.15 9.75 28.46
CA LYS A 119 -2.39 8.98 29.46
C LYS A 119 -0.95 9.50 29.64
N SER A 120 -0.49 10.41 28.79
CA SER A 120 0.77 11.17 28.94
C SER A 120 0.52 12.52 29.59
#